data_AF-A0A1I7E379-F1
#
_entry.id   AF-A0A1I7E379-F1
#
_cell.length_a   1.000
_cell.length_b   1.000
_cell.length_c   1.000
_cell.angle_alpha   90.00
_cell.angle_beta   90.00
_cell.angle_gamma   90.00
#
_symmetry.space_group_name_H-M   'P 1'
#
loop_
_entity.id
_entity.type
_entity.pdbx_description
1 polymer ?
#
loop_
_entity_poly.entity_id
_entity_poly.type
_entity_poly.pdbx_seq_one_letter_code
_entity_poly.pdbx_strand_id
1 'polypeptide(L)'
;MKKLMLIAWSLLLSGCMVDNSPYRAADISLSANGQPCVTVSKDSLTSDGKSKLLVLRVSERAPDNNMKQVWERDDMSNPTLTVIPDRCLPVDYHFEKGKEYSVTAITAFSASEVGTKRIWSAGFNLENLAPKR
;
A
#
# COMPACT_ATOMS: atom_id res chain seq x y z
N MET A 1 9.70 -35.09 43.09
CA MET A 1 10.06 -33.74 42.61
C MET A 1 10.63 -33.82 41.19
N LYS A 2 9.79 -33.89 40.14
CA LYS A 2 10.30 -33.88 38.73
C LYS A 2 9.24 -33.68 37.63
N LYS A 3 8.09 -33.08 37.93
CA LYS A 3 7.01 -32.86 36.93
C LYS A 3 6.44 -31.44 36.87
N LEU A 4 6.98 -30.49 37.65
CA LEU A 4 6.45 -29.11 37.67
C LEU A 4 7.27 -28.08 36.88
N MET A 5 8.43 -28.44 36.31
CA MET A 5 9.30 -27.45 35.63
C MET A 5 9.06 -27.28 34.12
N LEU A 6 8.21 -28.09 33.49
CA LEU A 6 8.04 -28.07 32.02
C LEU A 6 6.90 -27.17 31.51
N ILE A 7 6.09 -26.59 32.41
CA ILE A 7 4.91 -25.78 32.02
C ILE A 7 5.23 -24.27 32.01
N ALA A 8 6.32 -23.85 32.64
CA ALA A 8 6.64 -22.42 32.79
C ALA A 8 7.35 -21.79 31.58
N TRP A 9 7.89 -22.58 30.64
CA TRP A 9 8.65 -22.06 29.50
C TRP A 9 7.85 -21.84 28.21
N SER A 10 6.64 -22.39 28.10
CA SER A 10 5.79 -22.23 26.91
C SER A 10 4.98 -20.92 26.89
N LEU A 11 4.95 -20.16 27.99
CA LEU A 11 4.19 -18.91 28.11
C LEU A 11 4.96 -17.65 27.68
N LEU A 12 6.25 -17.77 27.29
CA LEU A 12 7.08 -16.61 26.92
C LEU A 12 7.18 -16.36 25.41
N LEU A 13 6.49 -17.14 24.57
CA LEU A 13 6.65 -17.09 23.10
C LEU A 13 5.39 -16.71 22.31
N SER A 14 4.25 -16.41 22.96
CA SER A 14 3.02 -15.99 22.27
C SER A 14 2.81 -14.47 22.36
N GLY A 15 3.86 -13.71 22.10
CA GLY A 15 3.80 -12.26 21.89
C GLY A 15 4.11 -11.93 20.44
N CYS A 16 3.31 -12.41 19.48
CA CYS A 16 3.29 -11.76 18.17
C CYS A 16 2.79 -10.35 18.39
N MET A 17 3.71 -9.39 18.57
CA MET A 17 3.36 -7.99 18.52
C MET A 17 2.70 -7.78 17.16
N VAL A 18 1.39 -7.55 17.16
CA VAL A 18 0.66 -7.15 15.96
C VAL A 18 1.32 -5.86 15.51
N ASP A 19 2.04 -5.92 14.41
CA ASP A 19 2.89 -4.85 13.93
C ASP A 19 2.02 -3.62 13.60
N ASN A 20 2.06 -2.60 14.47
CA ASN A 20 1.38 -1.32 14.29
C ASN A 20 2.08 -0.44 13.23
N SER A 21 3.00 -1.01 12.45
CA SER A 21 3.61 -0.35 11.29
C SER A 21 2.53 0.35 10.44
N PRO A 22 2.77 1.57 9.95
CA PRO A 22 1.87 2.22 8.99
C PRO A 22 2.03 1.66 7.58
N TYR A 23 3.06 0.86 7.31
CA TYR A 23 3.39 0.35 5.98
C TYR A 23 2.55 -0.89 5.63
N ARG A 24 2.03 -0.93 4.41
CA ARG A 24 1.19 -2.00 3.86
C ARG A 24 1.59 -2.28 2.41
N ALA A 25 1.38 -3.51 1.96
CA ALA A 25 1.50 -3.84 0.55
C ALA A 25 0.27 -3.32 -0.20
N ALA A 26 0.49 -2.64 -1.32
CA ALA A 26 -0.56 -2.39 -2.30
C ALA A 26 -0.71 -3.61 -3.21
N ASP A 27 -1.91 -3.85 -3.71
CA ASP A 27 -2.14 -4.84 -4.74
C ASP A 27 -2.08 -4.18 -6.11
N ILE A 28 -1.47 -4.86 -7.09
CA ILE A 28 -1.40 -4.38 -8.46
C ILE A 28 -1.85 -5.49 -9.39
N SER A 29 -2.78 -5.14 -10.27
CA SER A 29 -3.34 -6.03 -11.28
C SER A 29 -3.44 -5.31 -12.61
N LEU A 30 -3.58 -6.05 -13.71
CA LEU A 30 -3.85 -5.46 -15.02
C LEU A 30 -5.35 -5.22 -15.18
N SER A 31 -5.74 -3.98 -15.49
CA SER A 31 -7.13 -3.66 -15.81
C SER A 31 -7.49 -4.01 -17.26
N ALA A 32 -8.78 -3.93 -17.60
CA ALA A 32 -9.28 -4.31 -18.93
C ALA A 32 -8.68 -3.49 -20.09
N ASN A 33 -8.19 -2.28 -19.83
CA ASN A 33 -7.54 -1.43 -20.84
C ASN A 33 -6.02 -1.68 -20.94
N GLY A 34 -5.48 -2.66 -20.21
CA GLY A 34 -4.06 -2.99 -20.21
C GLY A 34 -3.19 -2.05 -19.35
N GLN A 35 -3.77 -1.11 -18.59
CA GLN A 35 -3.03 -0.31 -17.61
C GLN A 35 -3.12 -0.93 -16.20
N PRO A 36 -2.09 -0.74 -15.36
CA PRO A 36 -2.09 -1.19 -13.96
C PRO A 36 -3.24 -0.57 -13.15
N CYS A 37 -3.98 -1.41 -12.46
CA CYS A 37 -4.92 -1.06 -11.40
C CYS A 37 -4.24 -1.28 -10.05
N VAL A 38 -3.89 -0.18 -9.38
CA VAL A 38 -3.37 -0.20 -8.01
C VAL A 38 -4.55 -0.16 -7.05
N THR A 39 -4.63 -1.13 -6.15
CA THR A 39 -5.68 -1.19 -5.13
C THR A 39 -5.06 -1.27 -3.74
N VAL A 40 -5.83 -0.86 -2.75
CA VAL A 40 -5.46 -1.02 -1.34
C VAL A 40 -6.52 -1.88 -0.66
N SER A 41 -6.06 -2.74 0.25
CA SER A 41 -6.93 -3.67 0.97
C SER A 41 -7.80 -2.94 2.01
N LYS A 42 -8.76 -3.65 2.60
CA LYS A 42 -9.63 -3.10 3.66
C LYS A 42 -8.88 -2.58 4.89
N ASP A 43 -7.62 -2.99 5.09
CA ASP A 43 -6.75 -2.45 6.16
C ASP A 43 -6.43 -0.95 5.95
N SER A 44 -6.83 -0.40 4.80
CA SER A 44 -6.85 1.03 4.48
C SER A 44 -7.90 1.82 5.21
N LEU A 45 -8.87 1.18 5.87
CA LEU A 45 -10.01 1.86 6.42
C LEU A 45 -9.91 2.01 7.95
N THR A 46 -10.19 3.22 8.41
CA THR A 46 -10.62 3.47 9.79
C THR A 46 -11.84 2.61 10.14
N SER A 47 -12.17 2.49 11.44
CA SER A 47 -13.33 1.74 11.94
C SER A 47 -14.63 2.04 11.17
N ASP A 48 -14.72 3.24 10.60
CA ASP A 48 -15.92 3.79 9.95
C ASP A 48 -15.88 3.60 8.42
N GLY A 49 -14.86 2.93 7.90
CA GLY A 49 -14.78 2.56 6.50
C GLY A 49 -14.32 3.68 5.56
N LYS A 50 -13.78 4.79 6.09
CA LYS A 50 -13.53 6.02 5.32
C LYS A 50 -12.10 6.48 5.50
N SER A 51 -11.29 6.29 4.46
CA SER A 51 -9.98 6.91 4.35
C SER A 51 -9.92 7.75 3.10
N LYS A 52 -9.20 8.86 3.19
CA LYS A 52 -8.88 9.75 2.10
C LYS A 52 -7.51 9.41 1.53
N LEU A 53 -7.36 9.61 0.22
CA LEU A 53 -6.05 9.59 -0.42
C LEU A 53 -5.38 10.94 -0.15
N LEU A 54 -4.20 10.91 0.47
CA LEU A 54 -3.39 12.11 0.69
C LEU A 54 -2.38 12.28 -0.44
N VAL A 55 -1.69 11.19 -0.80
CA VAL A 55 -0.62 11.21 -1.80
C VAL A 55 -0.68 9.93 -2.63
N LEU A 56 -0.39 10.02 -3.92
CA LEU A 56 -0.13 8.88 -4.80
C LEU A 56 1.06 9.21 -5.69
N ARG A 57 2.11 8.41 -5.61
CA ARG A 57 3.37 8.60 -6.35
C ARG A 57 3.64 7.40 -7.23
N VAL A 58 4.17 7.66 -8.41
CA VAL A 58 4.75 6.66 -9.29
C VAL A 58 6.22 6.98 -9.46
N SER A 59 7.06 5.97 -9.28
CA SER A 59 8.47 6.02 -9.59
C SER A 59 8.83 4.97 -10.63
N GLU A 60 9.80 5.29 -11.47
CA GLU A 60 10.35 4.43 -12.51
C GLU A 60 11.83 4.16 -12.21
N ARG A 61 12.32 2.96 -12.54
CA ARG A 61 13.75 2.62 -12.48
C ARG A 61 14.52 3.42 -13.53
N ALA A 62 15.38 4.32 -13.08
CA ALA A 62 16.24 5.12 -13.94
C ALA A 62 17.53 4.37 -14.36
N PRO A 63 18.28 4.85 -15.38
CA PRO A 63 19.51 4.20 -15.86
C PRO A 63 20.63 4.08 -14.83
N ASP A 64 20.62 4.92 -13.78
CA ASP A 64 21.53 4.84 -12.64
C ASP A 64 21.11 3.77 -11.61
N ASN A 65 20.15 2.92 -11.98
CA ASN A 65 19.56 1.86 -11.18
C ASN A 65 18.80 2.35 -9.93
N ASN A 66 18.50 3.65 -9.81
CA ASN A 66 17.69 4.19 -8.73
C ASN A 66 16.23 4.38 -9.16
N MET A 67 15.29 4.22 -8.22
CA MET A 67 13.89 4.59 -8.47
C MET A 67 13.76 6.12 -8.42
N LYS A 68 13.22 6.73 -9.47
CA LYS A 68 12.97 8.17 -9.56
C LYS A 68 11.49 8.45 -9.73
N GLN A 69 10.97 9.41 -8.97
CA GLN A 69 9.58 9.84 -9.10
C GLN A 69 9.36 10.42 -10.50
N VAL A 70 8.35 9.91 -11.20
CA VAL A 70 7.95 10.35 -12.54
C VAL A 70 6.55 10.97 -12.56
N TRP A 71 5.75 10.73 -11.52
CA TRP A 71 4.41 11.30 -11.38
C TRP A 71 3.96 11.34 -9.92
N GLU A 72 3.15 12.32 -9.57
CA GLU A 72 2.57 12.50 -8.23
C GLU A 72 1.21 13.19 -8.29
N ARG A 73 0.30 12.73 -7.44
CA ARG A 73 -0.83 13.49 -6.93
C ARG A 73 -0.58 13.74 -5.43
N ASP A 74 -0.54 15.01 -5.02
CA ASP A 74 -0.40 15.42 -3.62
C ASP A 74 -1.60 16.29 -3.22
N ASP A 75 -2.52 15.69 -2.49
CA ASP A 75 -3.69 16.34 -1.91
C ASP A 75 -3.58 16.46 -0.38
N MET A 76 -2.36 16.41 0.18
CA MET A 76 -2.17 16.29 1.64
C MET A 76 -2.77 17.46 2.42
N SER A 77 -2.82 18.66 1.84
CA SER A 77 -3.41 19.85 2.47
C SER A 77 -4.94 19.85 2.48
N ASN A 78 -5.58 19.22 1.48
CA ASN A 78 -7.03 19.19 1.33
C ASN A 78 -7.49 17.90 0.59
N PRO A 79 -7.50 16.75 1.28
CA PRO A 79 -7.73 15.46 0.62
C PRO A 79 -9.22 15.25 0.35
N THR A 80 -9.61 15.35 -0.92
CA THR A 80 -11.01 15.22 -1.34
C THR A 80 -11.41 13.78 -1.67
N LEU A 81 -10.48 13.01 -2.24
CA LEU A 81 -10.73 11.67 -2.75
C LEU A 81 -10.89 10.66 -1.61
N THR A 82 -12.07 10.03 -1.54
CA THR A 82 -12.30 8.87 -0.66
C THR A 82 -11.80 7.60 -1.32
N VAL A 83 -10.95 6.86 -0.62
CA VAL A 83 -10.46 5.55 -1.03
C VAL A 83 -11.53 4.51 -0.73
N ILE A 84 -11.86 3.73 -1.75
CA ILE A 84 -12.73 2.56 -1.62
C ILE A 84 -11.82 1.33 -1.75
N PRO A 85 -11.82 0.39 -0.79
CA PRO A 85 -10.99 -0.81 -0.87
C PRO A 85 -11.24 -1.57 -2.17
N ASP A 86 -10.19 -2.21 -2.66
CA ASP A 86 -10.21 -3.07 -3.84
C ASP A 86 -10.64 -2.36 -5.15
N ARG A 87 -10.88 -1.04 -5.11
CA ARG A 87 -11.06 -0.21 -6.29
C ARG A 87 -9.74 0.43 -6.71
N CYS A 88 -9.57 0.59 -8.02
CA CYS A 88 -8.37 1.18 -8.57
C CYS A 88 -8.21 2.61 -8.08
N LEU A 89 -7.04 2.95 -7.55
CA LEU A 89 -6.66 4.32 -7.30
C LEU A 89 -6.49 5.05 -8.64
N PRO A 90 -6.83 6.36 -8.73
CA PRO A 90 -6.81 7.07 -10.00
C PRO A 90 -5.38 7.54 -10.28
N VAL A 91 -4.59 6.69 -10.92
CA VAL A 91 -3.26 7.05 -11.44
C VAL A 91 -3.43 7.63 -12.84
N ASP A 92 -3.01 8.88 -13.03
CA ASP A 92 -3.03 9.55 -14.33
C ASP A 92 -1.62 9.57 -14.94
N TYR A 93 -1.06 8.37 -15.10
CA TYR A 93 0.26 8.14 -15.67
C TYR A 93 0.18 6.95 -16.63
N HIS A 94 0.76 7.11 -17.81
CA HIS A 94 0.80 6.05 -18.81
C HIS A 94 2.00 5.14 -18.57
N PHE A 95 1.75 3.88 -18.24
CA PHE A 95 2.82 2.93 -18.00
C PHE A 95 3.23 2.20 -19.28
N GLU A 96 4.53 2.01 -19.44
CA GLU A 96 5.14 1.39 -20.60
C GLU A 96 5.71 -0.01 -20.27
N LYS A 97 5.85 -0.86 -21.29
CA LYS A 97 6.48 -2.18 -21.16
C LYS A 97 8.00 -2.07 -21.02
N GLY A 98 8.66 -3.12 -20.56
CA GLY A 98 10.12 -3.17 -20.39
C GLY A 98 10.67 -2.31 -19.24
N LYS A 99 9.81 -1.70 -18.42
CA LYS A 99 10.19 -0.86 -17.29
C LYS A 99 9.75 -1.44 -15.95
N GLU A 100 10.53 -1.14 -14.92
CA GLU A 100 10.20 -1.42 -13.52
C GLU A 100 9.66 -0.16 -12.86
N TYR A 101 8.53 -0.30 -12.18
CA TYR A 101 7.84 0.78 -11.50
C TYR A 101 7.65 0.46 -10.02
N SER A 102 7.47 1.50 -9.22
CA SER A 102 6.89 1.40 -7.89
C SER A 102 5.80 2.44 -7.71
N VAL A 103 4.68 2.05 -7.13
CA VAL A 103 3.65 2.98 -6.68
C VAL A 103 3.70 3.09 -5.16
N THR A 104 3.54 4.30 -4.65
CA THR A 104 3.29 4.57 -3.23
C THR A 104 2.01 5.37 -3.06
N ALA A 105 1.09 4.91 -2.22
CA ALA A 105 -0.09 5.66 -1.83
C ALA A 105 -0.06 5.96 -0.33
N ILE A 106 -0.44 7.16 0.08
CA ILE A 106 -0.60 7.53 1.49
C ILE A 106 -2.08 7.80 1.73
N THR A 107 -2.67 7.09 2.69
CA THR A 107 -4.08 7.24 3.06
C THR A 107 -4.23 7.58 4.53
N ALA A 108 -5.26 8.33 4.91
CA ALA A 108 -5.60 8.62 6.31
C ALA A 108 -7.09 8.95 6.43
N PHE A 109 -7.66 9.00 7.64
CA PHE A 109 -9.03 9.50 7.82
C PHE A 109 -9.16 10.96 7.35
N SER A 110 -8.20 11.79 7.76
CA SER A 110 -8.09 13.20 7.42
C SER A 110 -6.62 13.61 7.38
N ALA A 111 -6.33 14.81 6.85
CA ALA A 111 -4.98 15.35 6.81
C ALA A 111 -4.34 15.51 8.20
N SER A 112 -5.16 15.83 9.21
CA SER A 112 -4.73 16.07 10.59
C SER A 112 -4.58 14.81 11.45
N GLU A 113 -5.19 13.69 11.07
CA GLU A 113 -5.18 12.46 11.86
C GLU A 113 -4.00 11.55 11.52
N VAL A 114 -2.81 11.98 11.96
CA VAL A 114 -1.53 11.32 11.70
C VAL A 114 -1.51 9.85 12.12
N GLY A 115 -2.15 9.49 13.24
CA GLY A 115 -2.20 8.10 13.72
C GLY A 115 -2.95 7.12 12.80
N THR A 116 -3.79 7.65 11.90
CA THR A 116 -4.54 6.85 10.92
C THR A 116 -3.80 6.69 9.59
N LYS A 117 -2.62 7.31 9.44
CA LYS A 117 -1.86 7.25 8.19
C LYS A 117 -1.43 5.81 7.90
N ARG A 118 -1.61 5.41 6.65
CA ARG A 118 -1.11 4.16 6.07
C ARG A 118 -0.35 4.48 4.80
N ILE A 119 0.77 3.80 4.61
CA ILE A 119 1.65 3.93 3.45
C ILE A 119 1.60 2.61 2.71
N TRP A 120 1.03 2.64 1.52
CA TRP A 120 0.83 1.49 0.65
C TRP A 120 1.90 1.51 -0.41
N SER A 121 2.63 0.42 -0.61
CA SER A 121 3.62 0.34 -1.66
C SER A 121 3.60 -0.99 -2.39
N ALA A 122 3.93 -0.94 -3.68
CA ALA A 122 4.19 -2.11 -4.49
C ALA A 122 5.11 -1.76 -5.65
N GLY A 123 6.03 -2.69 -5.94
CA GLY A 123 6.88 -2.66 -7.14
C GLY A 123 6.35 -3.64 -8.18
N PHE A 124 6.48 -3.31 -9.46
CA PHE A 124 5.97 -4.17 -10.53
C PHE A 124 6.60 -3.83 -11.89
N ASN A 125 6.50 -4.81 -12.80
CA ASN A 125 6.70 -4.64 -14.23
C ASN A 125 5.39 -5.02 -14.91
N LEU A 126 4.98 -4.29 -15.96
CA LEU A 126 3.70 -4.51 -16.63
C LEU A 126 3.53 -5.94 -17.14
N GLU A 127 4.62 -6.53 -17.62
CA GLU A 127 4.66 -7.88 -18.22
C GLU A 127 4.40 -8.99 -17.20
N ASN A 128 4.62 -8.70 -15.91
CA ASN A 128 4.45 -9.66 -14.82
C ASN A 128 3.07 -9.53 -14.14
N LEU A 129 2.23 -8.58 -14.56
CA LEU A 129 0.92 -8.37 -13.96
C LEU A 129 -0.11 -9.35 -14.49
N ALA A 130 -0.79 -10.04 -13.56
CA ALA A 130 -1.96 -10.83 -13.89
C ALA A 130 -3.19 -9.92 -14.10
N PRO A 131 -4.15 -10.30 -14.97
CA PRO A 131 -5.44 -9.63 -15.07
C PRO A 131 -6.16 -9.58 -13.72
N LYS A 132 -6.84 -8.47 -13.44
CA LYS A 132 -7.71 -8.37 -12.26
C LYS A 132 -8.82 -9.42 -12.36
N ARG A 133 -8.94 -10.28 -11.34
CA ARG A 133 -9.99 -11.30 -11.22
C ARG A 133 -11.32 -10.69 -10.80
#